data_AF-A0A843G0J0-F1
#
_entry.id   AF-A0A843G0J0-F1
#
_cell.length_a   1.000
_cell.length_b   1.000
_cell.length_c   1.000
_cell.angle_alpha   90.00
_cell.angle_beta   90.00
_cell.angle_gamma   90.00
#
_symmetry.space_group_name_H-M   'P 1'
#
loop_
_entity.id
_entity.type
_entity.pdbx_description
1 polymer ?
#
loop_
_entity_poly.entity_id
_entity_poly.type
_entity_poly.pdbx_seq_one_letter_code
_entity_poly.pdbx_strand_id
1 'polypeptide(L)'
;ACSSGVVTIDEISKILHTDTRAKVSDLQICIRNVWNFCKSLQVVAMNSGVIVNKNTGAIEFTITSGGKPFSNAKDTIQKLHVMGIATYIASGDRTDKLLKMADYLGIPHENVHGISTPPVKAQIVRDLKSEYGRVIMVGDGVNDIAAMKEADLAILSEQQFCWKPKMLTDAADIIIRDVIEVIDIVSGDLSGYSSRDQNSCADGGKCREKSRETDSKR
;
A
#
# COMPACT_ATOMS: atom_id res chain seq x y z
N ALA A 1 -0.41 19.18 9.26
CA ALA A 1 -1.08 19.89 8.15
C ALA A 1 -0.20 19.76 6.92
N CYS A 2 -0.51 18.83 6.00
CA CYS A 2 0.16 18.78 4.70
C CYS A 2 -0.32 20.01 3.91
N SER A 3 0.59 20.93 3.60
CA SER A 3 0.26 22.17 2.89
C SER A 3 -0.32 21.84 1.51
N SER A 4 -1.60 22.14 1.33
CA SER A 4 -2.36 22.07 0.09
C SER A 4 -2.02 23.24 -0.84
N GLY A 5 -0.72 23.46 -1.08
CA GLY A 5 -0.26 24.37 -2.12
C GLY A 5 -0.02 23.56 -3.40
N VAL A 6 -0.66 23.93 -4.51
CA VAL A 6 -0.33 23.38 -5.82
C VAL A 6 1.11 23.78 -6.13
N VAL A 7 2.03 22.82 -6.13
CA VAL A 7 3.43 23.05 -6.50
C VAL A 7 3.54 22.75 -7.99
N THR A 8 4.03 23.71 -8.77
CA THR A 8 4.21 23.53 -10.22
C THR A 8 5.48 22.72 -10.49
N ILE A 9 5.50 22.03 -11.64
CA ILE A 9 6.68 21.29 -12.10
C ILE A 9 7.88 22.24 -12.25
N ASP A 10 7.65 23.48 -12.70
CA ASP A 10 8.70 24.48 -12.89
C ASP A 10 9.35 24.90 -11.56
N GLU A 11 8.55 25.10 -10.50
CA GLU A 11 9.06 25.41 -9.16
C GLU A 11 9.96 24.28 -8.65
N ILE A 12 9.52 23.03 -8.79
CA ILE A 12 10.30 21.86 -8.36
C ILE A 12 11.56 21.73 -9.22
N SER A 13 11.45 21.85 -10.54
CA SER A 13 12.57 21.75 -11.47
C SER A 13 13.64 22.79 -11.15
N LYS A 14 13.25 24.03 -10.85
CA LYS A 14 14.17 25.08 -10.42
C LYS A 14 14.95 24.63 -9.19
N ILE A 15 14.27 24.18 -8.13
CA ILE A 15 14.93 23.73 -6.90
C ILE A 15 15.88 22.54 -7.16
N LEU A 16 15.44 21.56 -7.95
CA LEU A 16 16.25 20.38 -8.30
C LEU A 16 17.53 20.75 -9.07
N HIS A 17 17.50 21.80 -9.88
CA HIS A 17 18.66 22.24 -10.67
C HIS A 17 19.53 23.29 -9.96
N THR A 18 18.99 24.04 -9.00
CA THR A 18 19.72 25.11 -8.30
C THR A 18 20.29 24.68 -6.96
N ASP A 19 19.77 23.63 -6.33
CA ASP A 19 20.28 23.19 -5.04
C ASP A 19 21.69 22.61 -5.18
N THR A 20 22.63 23.16 -4.43
CA THR A 20 24.04 22.73 -4.40
C THR A 20 24.38 21.88 -3.18
N ARG A 21 23.40 21.61 -2.31
CA ARG A 21 23.61 20.95 -1.01
C ARG A 21 23.41 19.46 -1.11
N ALA A 22 22.28 19.02 -1.67
CA ALA A 22 21.98 17.61 -1.83
C ALA A 22 22.80 17.01 -2.96
N LYS A 23 23.32 15.79 -2.73
CA LYS A 23 24.12 15.05 -3.69
C LYS A 23 23.39 13.79 -4.11
N VAL A 24 23.68 13.33 -5.34
CA VAL A 24 23.24 12.01 -5.81
C VAL A 24 23.72 10.89 -4.88
N SER A 25 24.87 11.07 -4.21
CA SER A 25 25.39 10.13 -3.22
C SER A 25 24.45 9.93 -2.03
N ASP A 26 23.69 10.94 -1.63
CA ASP A 26 22.77 10.86 -0.49
C ASP A 26 21.61 9.91 -0.82
N LEU A 27 21.06 10.03 -2.03
CA LEU A 27 20.05 9.12 -2.56
C LEU A 27 20.60 7.69 -2.71
N GLN A 28 21.85 7.55 -3.20
CA GLN A 28 22.50 6.25 -3.34
C GLN A 28 22.70 5.54 -1.99
N ILE A 29 22.99 6.29 -0.92
CA ILE A 29 23.11 5.73 0.43
C ILE A 29 21.76 5.17 0.89
N CYS A 30 20.67 5.91 0.71
CA CYS A 30 19.32 5.41 1.04
C CYS A 30 18.98 4.14 0.26
N ILE A 31 19.23 4.11 -1.05
CA ILE A 31 19.01 2.94 -1.89
C ILE A 31 19.82 1.75 -1.40
N ARG A 32 21.11 1.94 -1.11
CA ARG A 32 22.00 0.86 -0.66
C ARG A 32 21.55 0.29 0.68
N ASN A 33 21.13 1.15 1.60
CA ASN A 33 20.65 0.73 2.92
C ASN A 33 19.42 -0.17 2.79
N VAL A 34 18.44 0.22 1.98
CA VAL A 34 17.23 -0.59 1.74
C VAL A 34 17.56 -1.86 0.94
N TRP A 35 18.39 -1.74 -0.10
CA TRP A 35 18.80 -2.87 -0.93
C TRP A 35 19.46 -3.99 -0.13
N ASN A 36 20.24 -3.66 0.91
CA ASN A 36 20.86 -4.67 1.77
C ASN A 36 19.85 -5.59 2.46
N PHE A 37 18.64 -5.11 2.75
CA PHE A 37 17.55 -5.91 3.31
C PHE A 37 16.74 -6.64 2.24
N CYS A 38 16.67 -6.07 1.04
CA CYS A 38 15.79 -6.55 -0.02
C CYS A 38 16.48 -7.50 -1.03
N LYS A 39 17.81 -7.49 -1.15
CA LYS A 39 18.56 -8.23 -2.18
C LYS A 39 18.35 -9.75 -2.20
N SER A 40 17.92 -10.34 -1.09
CA SER A 40 17.65 -11.78 -0.99
C SER A 40 16.21 -12.15 -1.37
N LEU A 41 15.36 -11.17 -1.66
CA LEU A 41 13.95 -11.37 -1.96
C LEU A 41 13.74 -11.60 -3.45
N GLN A 42 12.81 -12.49 -3.78
CA GLN A 42 12.51 -12.88 -5.15
C GLN A 42 11.92 -11.73 -5.98
N VAL A 43 11.10 -10.89 -5.34
CA VAL A 43 10.54 -9.65 -5.92
C VAL A 43 10.54 -8.55 -4.89
N VAL A 44 10.95 -7.36 -5.33
CA VAL A 44 11.04 -6.16 -4.50
C VAL A 44 10.54 -4.98 -5.31
N ALA A 45 9.63 -4.21 -4.72
CA ALA A 45 9.31 -2.87 -5.19
C ALA A 45 10.09 -1.86 -4.33
N MET A 46 11.00 -1.10 -4.94
CA MET A 46 11.73 -0.03 -4.26
C MET A 46 11.44 1.30 -4.91
N ASN A 47 11.11 2.31 -4.11
CA ASN A 47 10.89 3.67 -4.56
C ASN A 47 11.83 4.60 -3.82
N SER A 48 12.44 5.52 -4.56
CA SER A 48 13.30 6.55 -4.02
C SER A 48 12.79 7.91 -4.43
N GLY A 49 12.88 8.86 -3.50
CA GLY A 49 12.41 10.22 -3.71
C GLY A 49 13.19 11.20 -2.86
N VAL A 50 12.86 12.47 -3.04
CA VAL A 50 13.43 13.59 -2.30
C VAL A 50 12.32 14.40 -1.66
N ILE A 51 12.57 14.91 -0.46
CA ILE A 51 11.68 15.82 0.24
C ILE A 51 12.24 17.22 0.06
N VAL A 52 11.45 18.07 -0.60
CA VAL A 52 11.80 19.45 -0.91
C VAL A 52 11.11 20.38 0.07
N ASN A 53 11.89 21.28 0.67
CA ASN A 53 11.37 22.33 1.53
C ASN A 53 11.20 23.61 0.71
N LYS A 54 9.94 24.01 0.46
CA LYS A 54 9.62 25.22 -0.31
C LYS A 54 10.14 26.51 0.34
N ASN A 55 10.20 26.59 1.67
CA ASN A 55 10.62 27.81 2.36
C ASN A 55 12.13 28.04 2.20
N THR A 56 12.91 26.97 2.22
CA THR A 56 14.37 27.04 2.03
C THR A 56 14.78 26.89 0.56
N GLY A 57 13.86 26.46 -0.31
CA GLY A 57 14.11 26.26 -1.73
C GLY A 57 15.11 25.14 -2.02
N ALA A 58 15.10 24.07 -1.21
CA ALA A 58 16.13 23.05 -1.26
C ALA A 58 15.63 21.64 -0.93
N ILE A 59 16.43 20.66 -1.32
CA ILE A 59 16.24 19.26 -0.97
C ILE A 59 16.75 19.05 0.46
N GLU A 60 15.86 18.67 1.37
CA GLU A 60 16.21 18.51 2.79
C GLU A 60 16.47 17.04 3.14
N PHE A 61 15.74 16.12 2.52
CA PHE A 61 15.90 14.69 2.77
C PHE A 61 15.80 13.87 1.49
N THR A 62 16.48 12.74 1.49
CA THR A 62 16.26 11.65 0.53
C THR A 62 15.59 10.50 1.24
N ILE A 63 14.59 9.89 0.61
CA ILE A 63 13.87 8.74 1.15
C ILE A 63 13.96 7.60 0.17
N THR A 64 14.07 6.38 0.69
CA THR A 64 13.84 5.17 -0.09
C THR A 64 12.98 4.23 0.72
N SER A 65 11.92 3.72 0.11
CA SER A 65 11.13 2.62 0.66
C SER A 65 11.34 1.38 -0.20
N GLY A 66 11.24 0.22 0.43
CA GLY A 66 11.28 -1.08 -0.21
C GLY A 66 10.23 -1.97 0.41
N GLY A 67 9.52 -2.72 -0.42
CA GLY A 67 8.48 -3.65 0.01
C GLY A 67 8.59 -4.97 -0.73
N LYS A 68 8.02 -6.00 -0.11
CA LYS A 68 7.79 -7.31 -0.72
C LYS A 68 6.31 -7.62 -0.70
N PRO A 69 5.79 -8.38 -1.67
CA PRO A 69 4.44 -8.89 -1.59
C PRO A 69 4.28 -9.78 -0.36
N PHE A 70 3.05 -9.86 0.16
CA PHE A 70 2.73 -10.76 1.26
C PHE A 70 3.04 -12.21 0.88
N SER A 71 3.41 -13.03 1.86
CA SER A 71 3.85 -14.41 1.63
C SER A 71 2.84 -15.24 0.84
N ASN A 72 1.56 -15.09 1.15
CA ASN A 72 0.49 -15.85 0.50
C ASN A 72 -0.10 -15.16 -0.74
N ALA A 73 0.38 -13.95 -1.11
CA ALA A 73 -0.24 -13.19 -2.19
C ALA A 73 -0.24 -13.95 -3.52
N LYS A 74 0.86 -14.62 -3.86
CA LYS A 74 0.96 -15.41 -5.09
C LYS A 74 -0.02 -16.58 -5.10
N ASP A 75 -0.06 -17.34 -4.01
CA ASP A 75 -0.94 -18.50 -3.87
C ASP A 75 -2.42 -18.08 -3.89
N THR A 76 -2.75 -16.94 -3.26
CA THR A 76 -4.08 -16.34 -3.30
C THR A 76 -4.49 -16.05 -4.74
N ILE A 77 -3.66 -15.32 -5.49
CA ILE A 77 -3.98 -14.96 -6.88
C ILE A 77 -4.12 -16.20 -7.76
N GLN A 78 -3.23 -17.18 -7.61
CA GLN A 78 -3.32 -18.44 -8.37
C GLN A 78 -4.62 -19.20 -8.10
N LYS A 79 -5.04 -19.31 -6.83
CA LYS A 79 -6.30 -19.96 -6.48
C LYS A 79 -7.51 -19.20 -7.03
N LEU A 80 -7.49 -17.86 -6.99
CA LEU A 80 -8.54 -17.04 -7.59
C LEU A 80 -8.63 -17.26 -9.11
N HIS A 81 -7.50 -17.36 -9.81
CA HIS A 81 -7.48 -17.69 -11.24
C HIS A 81 -8.02 -19.09 -11.53
N VAL A 82 -7.71 -20.10 -10.70
CA VAL A 82 -8.28 -21.45 -10.81
C VAL A 82 -9.80 -21.44 -10.62
N MET A 83 -10.32 -20.54 -9.79
CA MET A 83 -11.75 -20.31 -9.61
C MET A 83 -12.39 -19.50 -10.76
N GLY A 84 -11.61 -19.07 -11.76
CA GLY A 84 -12.10 -18.27 -12.89
C GLY A 84 -12.28 -16.79 -12.59
N ILE A 85 -11.70 -16.27 -11.51
CA ILE A 85 -11.83 -14.88 -11.09
C ILE A 85 -10.67 -14.06 -11.67
N ALA A 86 -10.99 -13.04 -12.47
CA ALA A 86 -9.99 -12.10 -12.96
C ALA A 86 -9.45 -11.23 -11.82
N THR A 87 -8.13 -11.00 -11.80
CA THR A 87 -7.47 -10.17 -10.79
C THR A 87 -6.78 -8.99 -11.44
N TYR A 88 -6.81 -7.84 -10.74
CA TYR A 88 -6.29 -6.56 -11.20
C TYR A 88 -5.42 -5.92 -10.12
N ILE A 89 -4.44 -5.11 -10.51
CA ILE A 89 -3.62 -4.31 -9.58
C ILE A 89 -3.82 -2.83 -9.89
N ALA A 90 -4.19 -2.02 -8.88
CA ALA A 90 -4.22 -0.56 -8.99
C ALA A 90 -3.35 0.09 -7.90
N SER A 91 -2.24 0.73 -8.29
CA SER A 91 -1.29 1.37 -7.36
C SER A 91 -0.84 2.74 -7.84
N GLY A 92 -0.42 3.58 -6.90
CA GLY A 92 0.23 4.86 -7.17
C GLY A 92 1.68 4.70 -7.65
N ASP A 93 2.24 3.49 -7.59
CA ASP A 93 3.57 3.18 -8.11
C ASP A 93 3.63 3.29 -9.64
N ARG A 94 4.85 3.47 -10.15
CA ARG A 94 5.08 3.50 -11.61
C ARG A 94 4.79 2.14 -12.23
N THR A 95 4.14 2.15 -13.39
CA THR A 95 3.71 0.95 -14.11
C THR A 95 4.85 -0.05 -14.35
N ASP A 96 6.05 0.43 -14.73
CA ASP A 96 7.23 -0.41 -14.97
C ASP A 96 7.62 -1.30 -13.77
N LYS A 97 7.38 -0.83 -12.54
CA LYS A 97 7.62 -1.63 -11.33
C LYS A 97 6.47 -2.58 -11.03
N LEU A 98 5.23 -2.13 -11.27
CA LEU A 98 4.07 -3.00 -11.09
C LEU A 98 4.09 -4.20 -12.05
N LEU A 99 4.54 -4.04 -13.30
CA LEU A 99 4.60 -5.15 -14.26
C LEU A 99 5.46 -6.30 -13.74
N LYS A 100 6.59 -6.00 -13.09
CA LYS A 100 7.43 -7.03 -12.44
C LYS A 100 6.70 -7.74 -11.28
N MET A 101 5.88 -7.01 -10.54
CA MET A 101 5.04 -7.59 -9.49
C MET A 101 3.94 -8.47 -10.10
N ALA A 102 3.33 -8.01 -11.18
CA ALA A 102 2.29 -8.73 -11.91
C ALA A 102 2.82 -10.04 -12.49
N ASP A 103 4.00 -10.04 -13.11
CA ASP A 103 4.70 -11.25 -13.57
C ASP A 103 4.86 -12.29 -12.47
N TYR A 104 5.24 -11.85 -11.27
CA TYR A 104 5.45 -12.74 -10.13
C TYR A 104 4.15 -13.30 -9.56
N LEU A 105 3.11 -12.48 -9.49
CA LEU A 105 1.78 -12.87 -9.02
C LEU A 105 0.99 -13.66 -10.07
N GLY A 106 1.39 -13.60 -11.34
CA GLY A 106 0.68 -14.21 -12.47
C GLY A 106 -0.47 -13.34 -13.00
N ILE A 107 -0.43 -12.03 -12.77
CA ILE A 107 -1.48 -11.09 -13.22
C ILE A 107 -1.16 -10.58 -14.64
N PRO A 108 -2.11 -10.63 -15.58
CA PRO A 108 -1.90 -10.11 -16.93
C PRO A 108 -1.54 -8.62 -16.93
N HIS A 109 -0.67 -8.20 -17.86
CA HIS A 109 -0.15 -6.82 -17.89
C HIS A 109 -1.26 -5.80 -18.20
N GLU A 110 -2.25 -6.19 -18.99
CA GLU A 110 -3.45 -5.42 -19.27
C GLU A 110 -4.30 -5.12 -18.03
N ASN A 111 -4.15 -5.91 -16.97
CA ASN A 111 -4.87 -5.75 -15.70
C ASN A 111 -4.09 -4.90 -14.68
N VAL A 112 -3.02 -4.23 -15.10
CA VAL A 112 -2.15 -3.43 -14.25
C VAL A 112 -2.35 -1.93 -14.47
N HIS A 113 -2.80 -1.24 -13.43
CA HIS A 113 -3.05 0.19 -13.41
C HIS A 113 -2.07 0.92 -12.48
N GLY A 114 -0.93 1.35 -13.02
CA GLY A 114 0.05 2.18 -12.32
C GLY A 114 -0.34 3.66 -12.26
N ILE A 115 0.34 4.43 -11.41
CA ILE A 115 0.14 5.89 -11.22
C ILE A 115 -1.33 6.23 -10.90
N SER A 116 -2.01 5.33 -10.20
CA SER A 116 -3.43 5.45 -9.86
C SER A 116 -3.62 6.31 -8.61
N THR A 117 -4.18 7.51 -8.79
CA THR A 117 -4.65 8.37 -7.69
C THR A 117 -5.93 7.80 -7.06
N PRO A 118 -6.33 8.20 -5.83
CA PRO A 118 -7.56 7.71 -5.22
C PRO A 118 -8.81 7.83 -6.11
N PRO A 119 -9.05 8.96 -6.84
CA PRO A 119 -10.15 9.05 -7.79
C PRO A 119 -10.02 8.08 -8.97
N VAL A 120 -8.80 7.85 -9.47
CA VAL A 120 -8.55 6.91 -10.57
C VAL A 120 -8.84 5.48 -10.12
N LYS A 121 -8.43 5.09 -8.89
CA LYS A 121 -8.76 3.77 -8.34
C LYS A 121 -10.28 3.55 -8.26
N ALA A 122 -11.03 4.56 -7.83
CA ALA A 122 -12.49 4.49 -7.80
C ALA A 122 -13.10 4.35 -9.20
N GLN A 123 -12.54 5.04 -10.20
CA GLN A 123 -12.98 4.90 -11.59
C GLN A 123 -12.73 3.49 -12.12
N ILE A 124 -11.55 2.90 -11.87
CA ILE A 124 -11.23 1.52 -12.26
C ILE A 124 -12.26 0.55 -11.71
N VAL A 125 -12.63 0.67 -10.43
CA VAL A 125 -13.66 -0.19 -9.82
C VAL A 125 -15.01 -0.03 -10.53
N ARG A 126 -15.43 1.19 -10.85
CA ARG A 126 -16.69 1.45 -11.59
C ARG A 126 -16.67 0.85 -12.99
N ASP A 127 -15.55 0.97 -13.70
CA ASP A 127 -15.40 0.43 -15.05
C ASP A 127 -15.45 -1.10 -15.04
N LEU A 128 -14.69 -1.73 -14.13
CA LEU A 128 -14.70 -3.18 -13.94
C LEU A 128 -16.07 -3.70 -13.51
N LYS A 129 -16.80 -2.96 -12.69
CA LYS A 129 -18.16 -3.33 -12.29
C LYS A 129 -19.13 -3.27 -13.46
N SER A 130 -18.94 -2.35 -14.39
CA SER A 130 -19.74 -2.28 -15.62
C SER A 130 -19.44 -3.44 -16.58
N GLU A 131 -18.20 -3.94 -16.59
CA GLU A 131 -17.77 -5.06 -17.44
C GLU A 131 -18.12 -6.43 -16.85
N TYR A 132 -17.81 -6.66 -15.57
CA TYR A 132 -17.91 -7.96 -14.90
C TYR A 132 -19.13 -8.11 -13.98
N GLY A 133 -19.87 -7.02 -13.76
CA GLY A 133 -21.08 -7.00 -12.92
C GLY A 133 -20.82 -6.94 -11.42
N ARG A 134 -19.80 -7.65 -10.90
CA ARG A 134 -19.39 -7.61 -9.48
C ARG A 134 -17.90 -7.41 -9.31
N VAL A 135 -17.52 -6.54 -8.38
CA VAL A 135 -16.12 -6.27 -8.04
C VAL A 135 -15.91 -6.36 -6.53
N ILE A 136 -14.86 -7.09 -6.16
CA ILE A 136 -14.31 -7.11 -4.80
C ILE A 136 -13.07 -6.22 -4.79
N MET A 137 -13.06 -5.20 -3.94
CA MET A 137 -11.90 -4.33 -3.75
C MET A 137 -11.16 -4.73 -2.48
N VAL A 138 -9.90 -5.15 -2.63
CA VAL A 138 -8.99 -5.40 -1.49
C VAL A 138 -8.01 -4.24 -1.39
N GLY A 139 -7.96 -3.59 -0.22
CA GLY A 139 -7.02 -2.50 0.03
C GLY A 139 -6.58 -2.44 1.49
N ASP A 140 -5.66 -1.55 1.78
CA ASP A 140 -5.05 -1.42 3.10
C ASP A 140 -4.93 0.04 3.57
N GLY A 141 -5.15 1.01 2.68
CA GLY A 141 -4.85 2.41 2.94
C GLY A 141 -6.03 3.36 2.78
N VAL A 142 -5.87 4.54 3.35
CA VAL A 142 -6.83 5.65 3.18
C VAL A 142 -7.03 6.07 1.72
N ASN A 143 -6.05 5.80 0.86
CA ASN A 143 -6.11 6.06 -0.57
C ASN A 143 -7.12 5.15 -1.29
N ASP A 144 -7.53 4.04 -0.67
CA ASP A 144 -8.42 3.06 -1.26
C ASP A 144 -9.87 3.27 -0.87
N ILE A 145 -10.16 4.14 0.11
CA ILE A 145 -11.51 4.39 0.63
C ILE A 145 -12.51 4.72 -0.49
N ALA A 146 -12.10 5.55 -1.46
CA ALA A 146 -12.97 5.90 -2.58
C ALA A 146 -13.28 4.69 -3.47
N ALA A 147 -12.32 3.80 -3.69
CA ALA A 147 -12.51 2.58 -4.48
C ALA A 147 -13.29 1.51 -3.70
N MET A 148 -13.06 1.37 -2.40
CA MET A 148 -13.81 0.49 -1.50
C MET A 148 -15.30 0.82 -1.52
N LYS A 149 -15.67 2.11 -1.48
CA LYS A 149 -17.07 2.55 -1.53
C LYS A 149 -17.79 2.26 -2.85
N GLU A 150 -17.06 2.09 -3.95
CA GLU A 150 -17.63 1.80 -5.27
C GLU A 150 -17.80 0.28 -5.51
N ALA A 151 -17.03 -0.53 -4.79
CA ALA A 151 -17.03 -1.98 -4.91
C ALA A 151 -18.33 -2.60 -4.38
N ASP A 152 -18.62 -3.83 -4.81
CA ASP A 152 -19.74 -4.61 -4.27
C ASP A 152 -19.38 -5.26 -2.93
N LEU A 153 -18.10 -5.50 -2.71
CA LEU A 153 -17.53 -5.95 -1.44
C LEU A 153 -16.17 -5.31 -1.23
N ALA A 154 -16.01 -4.58 -0.13
CA ALA A 154 -14.76 -3.97 0.28
C ALA A 154 -14.08 -4.79 1.38
N ILE A 155 -12.84 -5.21 1.11
CA ILE A 155 -12.01 -5.95 2.06
C ILE A 155 -10.83 -5.09 2.48
N LEU A 156 -10.69 -4.89 3.79
CA LEU A 156 -9.55 -4.21 4.40
C LEU A 156 -8.52 -5.24 4.89
N SER A 157 -7.29 -5.15 4.42
CA SER A 157 -6.17 -5.95 4.92
C SER A 157 -5.44 -5.26 6.07
N GLU A 158 -5.33 -5.96 7.21
CA GLU A 158 -4.53 -5.55 8.36
C GLU A 158 -3.11 -6.14 8.36
N GLN A 159 -2.72 -6.82 7.28
CA GLN A 159 -1.43 -7.51 7.21
C GLN A 159 -0.23 -6.53 7.23
N GLN A 160 -0.46 -5.26 6.85
CA GLN A 160 0.48 -4.17 7.12
C GLN A 160 0.23 -3.56 8.49
N PHE A 161 1.24 -3.65 9.36
CA PHE A 161 1.22 -3.04 10.68
C PHE A 161 1.30 -1.52 10.59
N CYS A 162 0.16 -0.86 10.46
CA CYS A 162 0.03 0.57 10.61
C CYS A 162 -1.28 0.91 11.31
N TRP A 163 -1.28 2.02 12.05
CA TRP A 163 -2.51 2.54 12.64
C TRP A 163 -3.51 2.85 11.53
N LYS A 164 -4.71 2.27 11.62
CA LYS A 164 -5.79 2.48 10.66
C LYS A 164 -6.79 3.50 11.25
N PRO A 165 -7.06 4.62 10.56
CA PRO A 165 -8.07 5.57 11.02
C PRO A 165 -9.47 4.96 10.90
N LYS A 166 -10.40 5.39 11.77
CA LYS A 166 -11.78 4.90 11.78
C LYS A 166 -12.50 5.04 10.43
N MET A 167 -12.22 6.12 9.69
CA MET A 167 -12.81 6.33 8.35
C MET A 167 -12.45 5.23 7.34
N LEU A 168 -11.33 4.52 7.54
CA LEU A 168 -10.90 3.42 6.69
C LEU A 168 -11.64 2.13 7.08
N THR A 169 -11.76 1.85 8.37
CA THR A 169 -12.51 0.69 8.87
C THR A 169 -14.00 0.80 8.55
N ASP A 170 -14.57 2.02 8.62
CA ASP A 170 -15.98 2.27 8.30
C ASP A 170 -16.29 2.12 6.79
N ALA A 171 -15.27 2.14 5.93
CA ALA A 171 -15.43 1.99 4.48
C ALA A 171 -15.31 0.53 4.00
N ALA A 172 -14.92 -0.39 4.87
CA ALA A 172 -14.74 -1.79 4.56
C ALA A 172 -15.90 -2.63 5.10
N ASP A 173 -16.32 -3.63 4.32
CA ASP A 173 -17.35 -4.59 4.72
C ASP A 173 -16.75 -5.71 5.56
N ILE A 174 -15.53 -6.15 5.20
CA ILE A 174 -14.80 -7.24 5.85
C ILE A 174 -13.37 -6.81 6.14
N ILE A 175 -12.84 -7.24 7.29
CA ILE A 175 -11.45 -7.03 7.68
C ILE A 175 -10.75 -8.39 7.74
N ILE A 176 -9.61 -8.52 7.07
CA ILE A 176 -8.80 -9.75 7.02
C ILE A 176 -7.40 -9.50 7.58
N ARG A 177 -6.78 -10.54 8.13
CA ARG A 177 -5.40 -10.49 8.65
C ARG A 177 -4.39 -11.03 7.65
N ASP A 178 -4.80 -11.98 6.83
CA ASP A 178 -4.00 -12.55 5.75
C ASP A 178 -4.76 -12.56 4.43
N VAL A 179 -4.09 -12.20 3.35
CA VAL A 179 -4.65 -12.20 1.99
C VAL A 179 -5.16 -13.56 1.53
N ILE A 180 -4.78 -14.67 2.17
CA ILE A 180 -5.33 -15.99 1.85
C ILE A 180 -6.83 -16.11 2.19
N GLU A 181 -7.30 -15.37 3.18
CA GLU A 181 -8.70 -15.39 3.64
C GLU A 181 -9.69 -14.90 2.56
N VAL A 182 -9.21 -14.14 1.57
CA VAL A 182 -10.03 -13.70 0.42
C VAL A 182 -10.65 -14.90 -0.31
N ILE A 183 -9.94 -16.03 -0.37
CA ILE A 183 -10.43 -17.24 -1.04
C ILE A 183 -11.67 -17.79 -0.33
N ASP A 184 -11.67 -17.80 1.00
CA ASP A 184 -12.76 -18.34 1.81
C ASP A 184 -14.01 -17.47 1.66
N ILE A 185 -13.81 -16.15 1.63
CA ILE A 185 -14.86 -15.14 1.40
C ILE A 185 -15.51 -15.35 0.02
N VAL A 186 -14.72 -15.56 -1.03
CA VAL A 186 -15.26 -15.75 -2.38
C VAL A 186 -15.90 -17.12 -2.57
N SER A 187 -15.39 -18.15 -1.89
CA SER A 187 -15.94 -19.51 -1.95
C SER A 187 -17.28 -19.64 -1.21
N GLY A 188 -17.68 -18.62 -0.44
CA GLY A 188 -18.93 -18.62 0.32
C GLY A 188 -18.85 -19.39 1.65
N ASP A 189 -17.65 -19.84 2.05
CA ASP A 189 -17.40 -20.51 3.32
C ASP A 189 -17.23 -19.46 4.44
N LEU A 190 -18.33 -18.80 4.78
CA LEU A 190 -18.39 -17.79 5.85
C LEU A 190 -18.52 -18.39 7.26
N SER A 191 -18.23 -19.69 7.42
CA SER A 191 -18.38 -20.42 8.69
C SER A 191 -17.52 -19.87 9.84
N GLY A 192 -16.54 -19.00 9.55
CA GLY A 192 -15.72 -18.29 10.53
C GLY A 192 -15.95 -16.77 10.63
N TYR A 193 -16.78 -16.16 9.79
CA TYR A 193 -16.99 -14.71 9.78
C TYR A 193 -18.26 -14.34 10.55
N SER A 194 -18.10 -14.04 11.84
CA SER A 194 -19.15 -13.38 12.61
C SER A 194 -19.28 -11.94 12.11
N SER A 195 -20.46 -11.60 11.58
CA SER A 195 -20.87 -10.23 11.36
C SER A 195 -20.74 -9.42 12.66
N ARG A 196 -19.86 -8.41 12.66
CA ARG A 196 -19.70 -7.38 13.70
C ARG A 196 -19.27 -7.85 15.09
N ASP A 197 -17.96 -7.95 15.31
CA ASP A 197 -17.38 -7.62 16.63
C ASP A 197 -17.32 -6.10 16.81
N GLN A 198 -18.50 -5.47 16.93
CA GLN A 198 -18.64 -4.16 17.54
C GLN A 198 -18.56 -4.31 19.06
N ASN A 199 -17.36 -4.52 19.61
CA ASN A 199 -16.99 -4.10 20.97
C ASN A 199 -15.59 -4.62 21.35
N SER A 200 -14.56 -3.80 21.13
CA SER A 200 -13.49 -3.57 22.13
C SER A 200 -12.40 -2.67 21.55
N CYS A 201 -12.62 -1.35 21.58
CA CYS A 201 -11.55 -0.36 21.74
C CYS A 201 -12.18 0.91 22.32
N ALA A 202 -12.96 0.72 23.39
CA ALA A 202 -13.22 1.75 24.37
C ALA A 202 -12.38 1.38 25.60
N ASP A 203 -11.08 1.71 25.57
CA ASP A 203 -10.45 2.28 26.76
C ASP A 203 -9.09 2.92 26.42
N GLY A 204 -8.86 4.09 26.99
CA GLY A 204 -7.58 4.79 26.88
C GLY A 204 -6.49 4.07 27.65
N GLY A 205 -5.59 3.39 26.95
CA GLY A 205 -4.44 2.70 27.54
C GLY A 205 -3.12 3.40 27.19
N LYS A 206 -2.54 4.13 28.15
CA LYS A 206 -1.23 4.79 28.10
C LYS A 206 -0.14 3.95 27.41
N CYS A 207 0.55 4.57 26.45
CA CYS A 207 1.83 4.10 25.93
C CYS A 207 2.86 4.15 27.07
N ARG A 208 3.15 3.00 27.70
CA ARG A 208 4.29 2.85 28.62
C ARG A 208 5.54 2.59 27.80
N GLU A 209 6.44 3.56 27.79
CA GLU A 209 7.86 3.36 27.49
C GLU A 209 8.41 2.25 28.38
N LYS A 210 9.11 1.29 27.78
CA LYS A 210 10.03 0.41 28.52
C LYS A 210 11.45 0.76 28.09
N SER A 211 12.04 1.69 28.84
CA SER A 211 13.48 1.72 29.10
C SER A 211 13.90 0.35 29.64
N ARG A 212 14.86 -0.30 28.97
CA ARG A 212 15.59 -1.46 29.53
C ARG A 212 16.90 -0.95 30.09
N GLU A 213 16.85 -0.65 31.38
CA GLU A 213 18.00 -0.66 32.26
C GLU A 213 18.22 -2.14 32.65
N THR A 214 19.38 -2.70 32.34
CA THR A 214 19.83 -3.97 32.91
C THR A 214 21.15 -3.69 33.61
N ASP A 215 21.10 -3.67 34.93
CA ASP A 215 22.25 -3.58 35.79
C ASP A 215 22.43 -4.89 36.58
N SER A 216 23.66 -5.39 36.56
CA SER A 216 24.35 -6.21 37.56
C SER A 216 23.71 -7.49 38.12
N LYS A 217 24.39 -8.64 37.88
CA LYS A 217 25.01 -9.50 38.91
C LYS A 217 25.61 -10.80 38.33
N ARG A 218 26.92 -10.82 38.10
CA ARG A 218 27.93 -11.72 38.69
C ARG A 218 29.26 -11.58 37.96
#